data_AF-A0A962ZE28-F1
#
_entry.id   AF-A0A962ZE28-F1
#
_cell.length_a   1.000
_cell.length_b   1.000
_cell.length_c   1.000
_cell.angle_alpha   90.00
_cell.angle_beta   90.00
_cell.angle_gamma   90.00
#
_symmetry.space_group_name_H-M   'P 1'
#
loop_
_entity.id
_entity.type
_entity.pdbx_description
1 polymer ?
#
loop_
_entity_poly.entity_id
_entity_poly.type
_entity_poly.pdbx_seq_one_letter_code
_entity_poly.pdbx_strand_id
1 'polypeptide(L)'
;MQLSVESLRDAGGFTGAPVKRQIEWVKGEDTLVFDVYVRRLSYQTAVTDAQALAGHGDLAASRIAHSICDEHGKPVFSVHDITGIDADGLPVLVRDESGNPIRVVDDAGELVVDADGEPIYQERGALDGDLTFALLTVIGEVNGLGKIPPKRSKKISVKKKRSGTS
;
A
#
# COMPACT_ATOMS: atom_id res chain seq x y z
N MET A 1 -3.28 8.64 33.53
CA MET A 1 -2.46 9.11 32.40
C MET A 1 -3.31 10.02 31.55
N GLN A 2 -2.82 11.22 31.24
CA GLN A 2 -3.50 12.18 30.37
C GLN A 2 -2.95 12.00 28.96
N LEU A 3 -3.81 11.96 27.95
CA LEU A 3 -3.40 11.78 26.55
C LEU A 3 -2.63 13.03 26.10
N SER A 4 -1.31 12.91 25.96
CA SER A 4 -0.42 13.95 25.44
C SER A 4 0.51 13.38 24.37
N VAL A 5 1.07 14.25 23.52
CA VAL A 5 2.06 13.85 22.49
C VAL A 5 3.25 13.13 23.12
N GLU A 6 3.71 13.59 24.29
CA GLU A 6 4.81 12.97 25.05
C GLU A 6 4.41 11.58 25.53
N SER A 7 3.22 11.43 26.13
CA SER A 7 2.73 10.12 26.57
C SER A 7 2.55 9.14 25.40
N LEU A 8 2.20 9.65 24.21
CA LEU A 8 2.07 8.85 22.99
C LEU A 8 3.43 8.49 22.40
N ARG A 9 4.45 9.38 22.48
CA ARG A 9 5.83 9.05 22.10
C ARG A 9 6.36 7.91 22.97
N ASP A 10 6.22 8.04 24.29
CA ASP A 10 6.71 7.05 25.25
C ASP A 10 5.95 5.72 25.16
N ALA A 11 4.66 5.77 24.80
CA ALA A 11 3.83 4.59 24.59
C ALA A 11 3.96 3.98 23.17
N GLY A 12 4.75 4.56 22.27
CA GLY A 12 4.92 4.06 20.90
C GLY A 12 3.70 4.26 19.99
N GLY A 13 2.92 5.31 20.21
CA GLY A 13 1.71 5.66 19.46
C GLY A 13 1.95 6.22 18.05
N PHE A 14 3.20 6.41 17.65
CA PHE A 14 3.57 6.82 16.29
C PHE A 14 4.05 5.62 15.50
N THR A 15 3.72 5.58 14.21
CA THR A 15 4.25 4.56 13.30
C THR A 15 5.76 4.71 13.22
N GLY A 16 6.49 3.68 13.68
CA GLY A 16 7.94 3.64 13.63
C GLY A 16 8.50 3.59 12.19
N ALA A 17 9.80 3.35 12.08
CA ALA A 17 10.49 3.27 10.79
C ALA A 17 9.84 2.23 9.84
N PRO A 18 9.91 2.44 8.51
CA PRO A 18 9.48 1.47 7.53
C PRO A 18 10.10 0.08 7.76
N VAL A 19 9.33 -0.96 7.48
CA VAL A 19 9.76 -2.35 7.66
C VAL A 19 10.28 -2.88 6.34
N LYS A 20 11.57 -3.26 6.30
CA LYS A 20 12.17 -3.92 5.13
C LYS A 20 11.59 -5.32 4.94
N ARG A 21 11.23 -5.65 3.70
CA ARG A 21 10.72 -6.94 3.23
C ARG A 21 11.30 -7.25 1.87
N GLN A 22 11.23 -8.51 1.47
CA GLN A 22 11.55 -8.95 0.13
C GLN A 22 10.27 -9.41 -0.56
N ILE A 23 10.15 -9.08 -1.84
CA ILE A 23 9.11 -9.60 -2.71
C ILE A 23 9.78 -10.30 -3.90
N GLU A 24 9.11 -11.33 -4.38
CA GLU A 24 9.47 -12.04 -5.60
C GLU A 24 8.37 -11.79 -6.61
N TRP A 25 8.76 -11.39 -7.82
CA TRP A 25 7.85 -11.13 -8.93
C TRP A 25 8.29 -11.94 -10.14
N VAL A 26 7.37 -12.73 -10.69
CA VAL A 26 7.61 -13.52 -11.89
C VAL A 26 7.11 -12.75 -13.10
N LYS A 27 8.00 -12.43 -14.03
CA LYS A 27 7.67 -11.77 -15.30
C LYS A 27 8.03 -12.69 -16.45
N GLY A 28 7.05 -13.41 -16.97
CA GLY A 28 7.29 -14.44 -17.99
C GLY A 28 8.09 -15.59 -17.41
N GLU A 29 9.31 -15.82 -17.93
CA GLU A 29 10.22 -16.87 -17.43
C GLU A 29 11.18 -16.37 -16.34
N ASP A 30 11.29 -15.06 -16.15
CA ASP A 30 12.22 -14.45 -15.20
C ASP A 30 11.57 -14.25 -13.82
N THR A 31 12.30 -14.60 -12.76
CA THR A 31 11.92 -14.26 -11.38
C THR A 31 12.83 -13.15 -10.86
N LEU A 32 12.22 -12.01 -10.51
CA LEU A 32 12.89 -10.83 -10.00
C LEU A 32 12.63 -10.72 -8.49
N VAL A 33 13.69 -10.44 -7.73
CA VAL A 33 13.60 -10.27 -6.27
C VAL A 33 13.94 -8.83 -5.91
N PHE A 34 13.06 -8.16 -5.17
CA PHE A 34 13.24 -6.77 -4.76
C PHE A 34 13.15 -6.62 -3.25
N ASP A 35 14.04 -5.79 -2.71
CA ASP A 35 13.89 -5.25 -1.36
C ASP A 35 12.87 -4.09 -1.39
N VAL A 36 11.84 -4.17 -0.56
CA VAL A 36 10.80 -3.15 -0.42
C VAL A 36 10.66 -2.72 1.03
N TYR A 37 10.41 -1.42 1.27
CA TYR A 37 10.12 -0.92 2.61
C TYR A 37 8.64 -0.58 2.72
N VAL A 38 8.01 -1.15 3.75
CA VAL A 38 6.58 -1.00 3.98
C VAL A 38 6.36 -0.16 5.23
N ARG A 39 5.66 0.96 5.06
CA ARG A 39 5.17 1.77 6.15
C ARG A 39 4.00 1.05 6.83
N ARG A 40 4.06 0.95 8.16
CA ARG A 40 2.94 0.44 8.96
C ARG A 40 1.73 1.35 8.80
N LEU A 41 0.53 0.77 8.90
CA LEU A 41 -0.73 1.49 8.81
C LEU A 41 -0.69 2.70 9.76
N SER A 42 -0.77 3.89 9.17
CA SER A 42 -0.65 5.17 9.85
C SER A 42 -1.93 5.99 9.68
N TYR A 43 -2.06 7.08 10.44
CA TYR A 43 -3.15 8.03 10.24
C TYR A 43 -3.24 8.51 8.78
N GLN A 44 -2.09 8.72 8.10
CA GLN A 44 -2.07 9.11 6.70
C GLN A 44 -2.70 8.05 5.80
N THR A 45 -2.37 6.76 6.00
CA THR A 45 -2.99 5.66 5.24
C THR A 45 -4.49 5.57 5.50
N ALA A 46 -4.93 5.75 6.76
CA ALA A 46 -6.35 5.72 7.10
C ALA A 46 -7.14 6.90 6.50
N VAL A 47 -6.54 8.10 6.46
CA VAL A 47 -7.15 9.28 5.83
C VAL A 47 -7.22 9.13 4.32
N THR A 48 -6.16 8.66 3.67
CA THR A 48 -6.18 8.42 2.23
C THR A 48 -7.21 7.35 1.86
N ASP A 49 -7.27 6.22 2.59
CA ASP A 49 -8.29 5.18 2.36
C ASP A 49 -9.71 5.77 2.49
N ALA A 50 -9.96 6.59 3.53
CA ALA A 50 -11.24 7.25 3.74
C ALA A 50 -11.59 8.27 2.64
N GLN A 51 -10.62 9.05 2.16
CA GLN A 51 -10.80 9.99 1.07
C GLN A 51 -11.07 9.28 -0.26
N ALA A 52 -10.36 8.19 -0.54
CA ALA A 52 -10.59 7.37 -1.72
C ALA A 52 -11.99 6.72 -1.72
N LEU A 53 -12.46 6.26 -0.56
CA LEU A 53 -13.83 5.75 -0.36
C LEU A 53 -14.91 6.82 -0.63
N ALA A 54 -14.65 8.08 -0.26
CA ALA A 54 -15.60 9.18 -0.44
C ALA A 54 -15.57 9.75 -1.88
N GLY A 55 -14.40 9.74 -2.52
CA GLY A 55 -14.15 10.40 -3.81
C GLY A 55 -14.08 9.48 -5.03
N HIS A 56 -14.37 8.18 -4.90
CA HIS A 56 -14.26 7.18 -5.98
C HIS A 56 -12.81 6.98 -6.49
N GLY A 57 -11.82 7.10 -5.60
CA GLY A 57 -10.42 6.78 -5.91
C GLY A 57 -10.13 5.28 -5.83
N ASP A 58 -9.11 4.81 -6.56
CA ASP A 58 -8.67 3.41 -6.49
C ASP A 58 -8.05 3.11 -5.11
N LEU A 59 -8.75 2.31 -4.33
CA LEU A 59 -8.36 1.92 -2.98
C LEU A 59 -7.11 1.03 -2.95
N ALA A 60 -6.92 0.17 -3.95
CA ALA A 60 -5.76 -0.70 -4.03
C ALA A 60 -4.52 0.13 -4.38
N ALA A 61 -4.62 1.00 -5.38
CA ALA A 61 -3.53 1.90 -5.78
C ALA A 61 -3.17 2.89 -4.66
N SER A 62 -4.17 3.49 -4.02
CA SER A 62 -3.98 4.38 -2.87
C SER A 62 -3.23 3.68 -1.74
N ARG A 63 -3.63 2.44 -1.42
CA ARG A 63 -2.98 1.65 -0.36
C ARG A 63 -1.54 1.33 -0.69
N ILE A 64 -1.24 0.93 -1.93
CA ILE A 64 0.14 0.64 -2.35
C ILE A 64 0.99 1.91 -2.31
N ALA A 65 0.54 3.02 -2.92
CA ALA A 65 1.28 4.27 -2.96
C ALA A 65 1.65 4.81 -1.57
N HIS A 66 0.76 4.68 -0.59
CA HIS A 66 0.98 5.20 0.76
C HIS A 66 1.70 4.23 1.69
N SER A 67 1.75 2.93 1.34
CA SER A 67 2.40 1.91 2.16
C SER A 67 3.80 1.59 1.68
N ILE A 68 4.07 1.65 0.38
CA ILE A 68 5.41 1.36 -0.16
C ILE A 68 6.24 2.63 -0.22
N CYS A 69 7.37 2.60 0.46
CA CYS A 69 8.28 3.73 0.60
C CYS A 69 9.74 3.29 0.52
N ASP A 70 10.65 4.26 0.50
CA ASP A 70 12.07 4.01 0.68
C ASP A 70 12.44 3.83 2.17
N GLU A 71 13.73 3.63 2.45
CA GLU A 71 14.25 3.46 3.81
C GLU A 71 14.01 4.67 4.73
N HIS A 72 13.80 5.86 4.15
CA HIS A 72 13.49 7.10 4.85
C HIS A 72 11.99 7.36 4.99
N GLY A 73 11.16 6.50 4.39
CA GLY A 73 9.72 6.60 4.40
C GLY A 73 9.15 7.50 3.30
N LYS A 74 9.93 7.96 2.32
CA LYS A 74 9.41 8.68 1.16
C LYS A 74 8.64 7.71 0.25
N PRO A 75 7.42 8.03 -0.22
CA PRO A 75 6.67 7.17 -1.14
C PRO A 75 7.47 6.87 -2.41
N VAL A 76 7.49 5.60 -2.82
CA VAL A 76 8.14 5.17 -4.07
C VAL A 76 7.20 5.36 -5.26
N PHE A 77 5.91 5.15 -5.06
CA PHE A 77 4.87 5.25 -6.07
C PHE A 77 3.88 6.38 -5.73
N SER A 78 3.40 7.07 -6.75
CA SER A 78 2.12 7.80 -6.70
C SER A 78 0.98 6.87 -7.10
N VAL A 79 -0.27 7.29 -6.87
CA VAL A 79 -1.46 6.54 -7.32
C VAL A 79 -1.45 6.38 -8.84
N HIS A 80 -1.05 7.44 -9.56
CA HIS A 80 -0.98 7.45 -11.03
C HIS A 80 0.09 6.49 -11.59
N ASP A 81 1.18 6.26 -10.86
CA ASP A 81 2.19 5.25 -11.26
C ASP A 81 1.65 3.82 -11.20
N ILE A 82 0.61 3.59 -10.40
CA ILE A 82 0.03 2.26 -10.21
C ILE A 82 -1.13 2.06 -11.19
N THR A 83 -1.98 3.07 -11.34
CA THR A 83 -3.16 3.00 -12.22
C THR A 83 -2.81 3.24 -13.69
N GLY A 84 -1.69 3.91 -13.98
CA GLY A 84 -1.31 4.30 -15.34
C GLY A 84 -2.17 5.43 -15.93
N ILE A 85 -3.03 6.06 -15.11
CA ILE A 85 -3.91 7.17 -15.49
C ILE A 85 -3.75 8.35 -14.55
N ASP A 86 -3.89 9.56 -15.05
CA ASP A 86 -3.86 10.81 -14.28
C ASP A 86 -5.19 11.12 -13.60
N ALA A 87 -5.28 12.30 -13.00
CA ALA A 87 -6.48 12.79 -12.30
C ALA A 87 -7.70 12.99 -13.22
N ASP A 88 -7.49 13.17 -14.52
CA ASP A 88 -8.56 13.33 -15.52
C ASP A 88 -8.96 11.97 -16.13
N GLY A 89 -8.36 10.87 -15.67
CA GLY A 89 -8.59 9.52 -16.19
C GLY A 89 -7.87 9.25 -17.52
N LEU A 90 -6.94 10.12 -17.91
CA LEU A 90 -6.17 9.98 -19.13
C LEU A 90 -4.85 9.26 -18.86
N PRO A 91 -4.32 8.48 -19.80
CA PRO A 91 -3.11 7.71 -19.58
C PRO A 91 -1.89 8.60 -19.34
N VAL A 92 -1.11 8.24 -18.33
CA VAL A 92 0.17 8.87 -17.98
C VAL A 92 1.28 8.00 -18.52
N LEU A 93 2.23 8.61 -19.24
CA LEU A 93 3.12 7.87 -20.11
C LEU A 93 4.61 8.03 -19.77
N VAL A 94 5.00 9.10 -19.06
CA VAL A 94 6.39 9.37 -18.62
C VAL A 94 6.44 10.19 -17.31
N ARG A 95 7.62 10.31 -16.70
CA ARG A 95 7.89 11.26 -15.59
C ARG A 95 8.72 12.43 -16.08
N ASP A 96 8.43 13.63 -15.59
CA ASP A 96 9.30 14.80 -15.76
C ASP A 96 10.60 14.67 -14.94
N GLU A 97 11.52 15.62 -15.10
CA GLU A 97 12.78 15.67 -14.34
C GLU A 97 12.57 15.81 -12.81
N SER A 98 11.39 16.25 -12.38
CA SER A 98 10.99 16.35 -10.97
C SER A 98 10.34 15.05 -10.45
N GLY A 99 10.16 14.06 -11.31
CA GLY A 99 9.53 12.79 -11.00
C GLY A 99 8.00 12.84 -11.00
N ASN A 100 7.36 13.89 -11.50
CA ASN A 100 5.91 13.97 -11.61
C ASN A 100 5.43 13.24 -12.88
N PRO A 101 4.29 12.55 -12.82
CA PRO A 101 3.68 11.93 -13.99
C PRO A 101 3.25 12.99 -15.02
N ILE A 102 3.63 12.81 -16.29
CA ILE A 102 3.20 13.66 -17.42
C ILE A 102 2.65 12.82 -18.58
N ARG A 103 1.76 13.45 -19.36
CA ARG A 103 1.22 12.89 -20.61
C ARG A 103 2.26 12.99 -21.71
N VAL A 104 2.31 12.00 -22.59
CA VAL A 104 2.98 12.16 -23.89
C VAL A 104 1.95 12.73 -24.85
N VAL A 105 2.12 14.01 -25.16
CA VAL A 105 1.31 14.73 -26.14
C VAL A 105 2.15 15.07 -27.36
N ASP A 106 1.53 15.17 -28.52
CA ASP A 106 2.17 15.66 -29.73
C ASP A 106 2.43 17.18 -29.67
N ASP A 107 3.01 17.73 -30.74
CA ASP A 107 3.29 19.17 -30.86
C ASP A 107 2.02 20.05 -30.83
N ALA A 108 0.83 19.46 -30.99
CA ALA A 108 -0.46 20.14 -30.87
C ALA A 108 -1.09 20.02 -29.47
N GLY A 109 -0.48 19.25 -28.56
CA GLY A 109 -0.98 19.01 -27.21
C GLY A 109 -2.00 17.88 -27.11
N GLU A 110 -2.18 17.08 -28.17
CA GLU A 110 -3.10 15.95 -28.22
C GLU A 110 -2.40 14.64 -27.82
N LEU A 111 -3.16 13.69 -27.27
CA LEU A 111 -2.61 12.38 -26.89
C LEU A 111 -2.12 11.61 -28.12
N VAL A 112 -0.93 11.04 -28.02
CA VAL A 112 -0.41 10.15 -29.06
C VAL A 112 -1.18 8.82 -29.00
N VAL A 113 -1.93 8.52 -30.05
CA VAL A 113 -2.73 7.29 -30.22
C VAL A 113 -2.16 6.39 -31.33
N ASP A 114 -2.41 5.08 -31.23
CA ASP A 114 -2.06 4.09 -32.25
C ASP A 114 -3.03 4.10 -33.44
N ALA A 115 -2.86 3.14 -34.35
CA ALA A 115 -3.67 3.02 -35.56
C ALA A 115 -5.16 2.72 -35.28
N ASP A 116 -5.47 2.19 -34.11
CA ASP A 116 -6.83 1.86 -33.67
C ASP A 116 -7.47 3.01 -32.85
N GLY A 117 -6.72 4.09 -32.62
CA GLY A 117 -7.15 5.25 -31.82
C GLY A 117 -6.97 5.06 -30.32
N GLU A 118 -6.24 4.02 -29.91
CA GLU A 118 -5.93 3.75 -28.51
C GLU A 118 -4.64 4.48 -28.11
N PRO A 119 -4.52 4.99 -26.88
CA PRO A 119 -3.31 5.68 -26.44
C PRO A 119 -2.06 4.79 -26.52
N ILE A 120 -0.96 5.30 -27.08
CA ILE A 120 0.30 4.55 -27.15
C ILE A 120 1.00 4.59 -25.79
N TYR A 121 0.97 3.46 -25.07
CA TYR A 121 1.73 3.28 -23.83
C TYR A 121 3.22 3.08 -24.12
N GLN A 122 4.00 4.17 -24.17
CA GLN A 122 5.40 4.08 -24.61
C GLN A 122 6.35 3.43 -23.59
N GLU A 123 6.17 3.66 -22.27
CA GLU A 123 7.07 3.07 -21.25
C GLU A 123 6.41 2.63 -19.94
N ARG A 124 5.23 3.13 -19.58
CA ARG A 124 4.50 2.71 -18.37
C ARG A 124 3.00 2.63 -18.63
N GLY A 125 2.44 1.44 -18.51
CA GLY A 125 1.00 1.22 -18.32
C GLY A 125 0.68 1.04 -16.83
N ALA A 126 -0.52 0.54 -16.53
CA ALA A 126 -0.86 0.12 -15.17
C ALA A 126 0.16 -0.89 -14.63
N LEU A 127 0.34 -0.90 -13.30
CA LEU A 127 1.23 -1.84 -12.64
C LEU A 127 0.82 -3.29 -12.98
N ASP A 128 1.81 -4.14 -13.20
CA ASP A 128 1.58 -5.57 -13.47
C ASP A 128 0.71 -6.21 -12.37
N GLY A 129 -0.20 -7.09 -12.76
CA GLY A 129 -1.16 -7.71 -11.85
C GLY A 129 -0.48 -8.52 -10.76
N ASP A 130 0.49 -9.36 -11.11
CA ASP A 130 1.20 -10.21 -10.15
C ASP A 130 2.06 -9.38 -9.21
N LEU A 131 2.70 -8.32 -9.72
CA LEU A 131 3.42 -7.37 -8.89
C LEU A 131 2.49 -6.62 -7.92
N THR A 132 1.31 -6.21 -8.40
CA THR A 132 0.27 -5.56 -7.58
C THR A 132 -0.14 -6.46 -6.41
N PHE A 133 -0.40 -7.74 -6.67
CA PHE A 133 -0.75 -8.71 -5.64
C PHE A 133 0.40 -8.97 -4.66
N ALA A 134 1.64 -9.06 -5.14
CA ALA A 134 2.82 -9.21 -4.28
C ALA A 134 2.97 -8.03 -3.31
N LEU A 135 2.80 -6.79 -3.80
CA LEU A 135 2.85 -5.58 -2.99
C LEU A 135 1.71 -5.53 -1.96
N LEU A 136 0.48 -5.86 -2.34
CA LEU A 136 -0.64 -5.89 -1.40
C LEU A 136 -0.45 -6.96 -0.31
N THR A 137 0.13 -8.11 -0.67
CA THR A 137 0.42 -9.19 0.26
C THR A 137 1.42 -8.75 1.32
N VAL A 138 2.55 -8.18 0.92
CA VAL A 138 3.58 -7.72 1.86
C VAL A 138 3.07 -6.58 2.75
N ILE A 139 2.19 -5.72 2.24
CA ILE A 139 1.48 -4.70 3.04
C ILE A 139 0.60 -5.36 4.10
N GLY A 140 -0.16 -6.39 3.73
CA GLY A 140 -0.99 -7.17 4.65
C GLY A 140 -0.18 -7.82 5.77
N GLU A 141 0.96 -8.40 5.44
CA GLU A 141 1.87 -9.04 6.39
C GLU A 141 2.46 -8.07 7.42
N VAL A 142 2.91 -6.90 6.96
CA VAL A 142 3.51 -5.87 7.81
C VAL A 142 2.46 -5.25 8.74
N ASN A 143 1.22 -5.12 8.26
CA ASN A 143 0.12 -4.56 9.04
C ASN A 143 -0.65 -5.59 9.87
N GLY A 144 -0.36 -6.89 9.73
CA GLY A 144 -1.07 -7.95 10.43
C GLY A 144 -2.53 -8.11 10.02
N LEU A 145 -2.92 -7.57 8.85
CA LEU A 145 -4.23 -7.72 8.23
C LEU A 145 -4.36 -9.17 7.72
N GLY A 146 -4.71 -10.09 8.62
CA GLY A 146 -4.76 -11.53 8.33
C GLY A 146 -4.39 -12.42 9.51
N LYS A 147 -3.84 -11.87 10.60
CA LYS A 147 -3.71 -12.62 11.85
C LYS A 147 -5.08 -12.74 12.50
N ILE A 148 -5.75 -13.87 12.26
CA ILE A 148 -6.88 -14.32 13.08
C ILE A 148 -6.44 -14.16 14.55
N PRO A 149 -7.17 -13.41 15.41
CA PRO A 149 -6.78 -13.28 16.80
C PRO A 149 -6.69 -14.68 17.40
N PRO A 150 -5.63 -15.00 18.19
CA PRO A 150 -5.52 -16.30 18.81
C PRO A 150 -6.81 -16.55 19.60
N LYS A 151 -7.53 -17.63 19.27
CA LYS A 151 -8.73 -18.04 20.00
C LYS A 151 -8.38 -18.07 21.48
N ARG A 152 -9.01 -17.17 22.24
CA ARG A 152 -8.93 -17.09 23.70
C ARG A 152 -9.20 -18.49 24.26
N SER A 153 -8.16 -19.22 24.65
CA SER A 153 -8.31 -20.51 25.31
C SER A 153 -9.11 -20.27 26.58
N LYS A 154 -10.33 -20.81 26.65
CA LYS A 154 -11.16 -20.77 27.86
C LYS A 154 -10.29 -21.26 29.02
N LYS A 155 -9.99 -20.39 29.98
CA LYS A 155 -9.42 -20.80 31.26
C LYS A 155 -10.39 -21.84 31.83
N ILE A 156 -9.91 -23.08 31.97
CA ILE A 156 -10.59 -24.08 32.79
C ILE A 156 -10.58 -23.51 34.21
N SER A 157 -11.71 -22.96 34.62
CA SER A 157 -12.00 -22.61 36.00
C SER A 157 -12.10 -23.91 36.78
N VAL A 158 -11.01 -24.26 37.47
CA VAL A 158 -11.01 -25.37 38.43
C VAL A 158 -11.89 -24.93 39.61
N LYS A 159 -13.16 -25.31 39.56
CA LYS A 159 -14.14 -25.09 40.63
C LYS A 159 -13.80 -26.04 41.79
N LYS A 160 -13.10 -25.52 42.79
CA LYS A 160 -12.84 -26.15 44.08
C LYS A 160 -14.17 -26.51 44.74
N LYS A 161 -14.60 -27.78 44.68
CA LYS A 161 -15.71 -28.29 45.50
C LYS A 161 -15.14 -28.82 46.80
N ARG A 162 -15.40 -28.06 47.87
CA ARG A 162 -15.44 -28.56 49.24
C ARG A 162 -16.77 -29.30 49.45
N SER A 163 -16.68 -30.53 49.96
CA SER A 163 -17.74 -31.24 50.71
C SER A 163 -17.01 -32.42 51.35
N GLY A 164 -16.87 -32.59 52.66
CA GLY A 164 -17.74 -32.19 53.75
C GLY A 164 -18.47 -33.42 54.27
N THR A 165 -17.98 -33.94 55.40
CA THR A 165 -18.75 -34.49 56.53
C THR A 165 -18.88 -36.01 56.71
N SER A 166 -18.66 -36.37 57.98
CA SER A 166 -18.77 -37.63 58.74
C SER A 166 -17.63 -38.62 58.67
#